data_AF-A0A1S1R9H2-F1
#
_entry.id   AF-A0A1S1R9H2-F1
#
_cell.length_a   1.000
_cell.length_b   1.000
_cell.length_c   1.000
_cell.angle_alpha   90.00
_cell.angle_beta   90.00
_cell.angle_gamma   90.00
#
_symmetry.space_group_name_H-M   'P 1'
#
loop_
_entity.id
_entity.type
_entity.pdbx_description
1 polymer ?
#
loop_
_entity_poly.entity_id
_entity_poly.type
_entity_poly.pdbx_seq_one_letter_code
_entity_poly.pdbx_strand_id
1 'polypeptide(L)' 'MSYEQVENTPDPLDRASLADELMWTPHPHRLALRRLRGEAIRASLAAGVPSDRIAATLHVKISDLEWMSRPTATAPAS' A
#
# COMPACT_ATOMS: atom_id res chain seq x y z
N MET A 1 8.82 -5.26 -12.28
CA MET A 1 7.53 -5.67 -11.70
C MET A 1 6.45 -4.80 -12.30
N SER A 2 5.35 -5.38 -12.80
CA SER A 2 4.20 -4.62 -13.30
C SER A 2 3.21 -4.29 -12.19
N TYR A 3 2.28 -3.38 -12.46
CA TYR A 3 1.14 -3.10 -11.55
C TYR A 3 0.34 -4.37 -11.26
N GLU A 4 -0.01 -5.14 -12.29
CA GLU A 4 -0.81 -6.37 -12.17
C GLU A 4 -0.13 -7.43 -11.31
N GLN A 5 1.20 -7.55 -11.37
CA GLN A 5 1.95 -8.46 -10.51
C GLN A 5 1.82 -8.07 -9.02
N VAL A 6 1.86 -6.76 -8.71
CA VAL A 6 1.66 -6.29 -7.34
C VAL A 6 0.21 -6.48 -6.91
N GLU A 7 -0.76 -6.12 -7.74
CA GLU A 7 -2.19 -6.30 -7.46
C GLU A 7 -2.54 -7.74 -7.11
N ASN A 8 -1.95 -8.71 -7.82
CA ASN A 8 -2.15 -10.14 -7.61
C ASN A 8 -1.27 -10.77 -6.52
N THR A 9 -0.41 -9.99 -5.84
CA THR A 9 0.41 -10.50 -4.71
C THR A 9 -0.52 -10.91 -3.56
N PRO A 10 -0.59 -12.19 -3.13
CA PRO A 10 -1.64 -12.65 -2.21
C PRO A 10 -1.51 -12.09 -0.79
N ASP A 11 -0.29 -12.02 -0.27
CA ASP A 11 -0.03 -11.50 1.07
C ASP A 11 -0.19 -9.97 1.09
N PRO A 12 -1.06 -9.41 1.94
CA PRO A 12 -1.28 -7.97 1.98
C PRO A 12 -0.06 -7.15 2.42
N LEU A 13 0.80 -7.70 3.29
CA LEU A 13 2.00 -6.99 3.72
C LEU A 13 3.02 -6.92 2.59
N ASP A 14 3.24 -8.03 1.89
CA ASP A 14 4.11 -8.07 0.71
C ASP A 14 3.58 -7.14 -0.39
N ARG A 15 2.25 -7.17 -0.63
CA ARG A 15 1.60 -6.26 -1.58
C ARG A 15 1.83 -4.79 -1.21
N ALA A 16 1.71 -4.44 0.07
CA ALA A 16 1.96 -3.08 0.53
C ALA A 16 3.41 -2.65 0.31
N SER A 17 4.39 -3.52 0.61
CA SER A 17 5.81 -3.27 0.40
C SER A 17 6.14 -3.05 -1.06
N LEU A 18 5.71 -3.97 -1.93
CA LEU A 18 5.97 -3.89 -3.37
C LEU A 18 5.32 -2.67 -4.02
N ALA A 19 4.11 -2.30 -3.57
CA ALA A 19 3.44 -1.10 -4.03
C ALA A 19 4.19 0.17 -3.59
N ASP A 20 4.72 0.21 -2.37
CA ASP A 20 5.53 1.32 -1.86
C ASP A 20 6.83 1.49 -2.67
N GLU A 21 7.57 0.40 -2.86
CA GLU A 21 8.81 0.40 -3.64
C GLU A 21 8.59 0.92 -5.07
N LEU A 22 7.59 0.38 -5.77
CA LEU A 22 7.33 0.75 -7.15
C LEU A 22 6.82 2.18 -7.31
N MET A 23 6.05 2.73 -6.35
CA MET A 23 5.53 4.09 -6.49
C MET A 23 6.62 5.16 -6.47
N TRP A 24 7.80 4.85 -5.92
CA TRP A 24 8.96 5.73 -5.94
C TRP A 24 9.78 5.64 -7.24
N THR A 25 9.60 4.57 -8.03
CA THR A 25 10.25 4.42 -9.35
C THR A 25 9.46 5.12 -10.47
N PRO A 26 10.06 5.41 -11.65
CA PRO A 26 9.33 5.90 -12.82
C PRO A 26 8.33 4.87 -13.35
N HIS A 27 7.15 4.79 -12.73
CA HIS A 27 6.11 3.81 -13.05
C HIS A 27 4.84 4.51 -13.57
N PRO A 28 4.20 4.05 -14.67
CA PRO A 28 3.03 4.70 -15.25
C PRO A 28 1.81 4.69 -14.32
N HIS A 29 1.73 3.74 -13.39
CA HIS A 29 0.60 3.55 -12.47
C HIS A 29 0.87 4.05 -11.04
N ARG A 30 1.70 5.07 -10.83
CA ARG A 30 2.06 5.59 -9.49
C ARG A 30 0.87 5.85 -8.56
N LEU A 31 -0.21 6.47 -9.06
CA LEU A 31 -1.40 6.75 -8.25
C LEU A 31 -2.16 5.48 -7.87
N ALA A 32 -2.24 4.51 -8.77
CA ALA A 32 -2.88 3.22 -8.49
C ALA A 32 -2.05 2.42 -7.47
N LEU A 33 -0.71 2.41 -7.59
CA LEU A 33 0.18 1.80 -6.59
C LEU A 33 0.02 2.44 -5.21
N ARG A 34 -0.09 3.78 -5.14
CA ARG A 34 -0.36 4.49 -3.88
C ARG A 34 -1.68 4.05 -3.23
N ARG A 35 -2.73 3.88 -4.04
CA ARG A 35 -4.03 3.37 -3.58
C ARG A 35 -3.93 1.93 -3.11
N LEU A 36 -3.31 1.07 -3.90
CA LEU A 36 -3.09 -0.35 -3.62
C LEU A 36 -2.31 -0.54 -2.32
N ARG A 37 -1.27 0.26 -2.09
CA ARG A 37 -0.53 0.30 -0.81
C ARG A 37 -1.45 0.60 0.36
N GLY A 38 -2.29 1.64 0.25
CA GLY A 38 -3.22 2.00 1.32
C GLY A 38 -4.28 0.92 1.60
N GLU A 39 -4.81 0.28 0.56
CA GLU A 39 -5.72 -0.86 0.67
C GLU A 39 -5.05 -2.08 1.32
N ALA A 40 -3.82 -2.38 0.92
CA ALA A 40 -3.03 -3.48 1.43
C ALA A 40 -2.65 -3.29 2.91
N ILE A 41 -2.24 -2.07 3.32
CA ILE A 41 -2.00 -1.73 4.74
C ILE A 41 -3.26 -1.99 5.58
N ARG A 42 -4.44 -1.54 5.11
CA ARG A 42 -5.71 -1.79 5.82
C ARG A 42 -6.02 -3.29 5.93
N ALA A 43 -5.76 -4.06 4.88
CA ALA A 43 -5.96 -5.51 4.89
C ALA A 43 -4.99 -6.21 5.85
N SER A 44 -3.71 -5.82 5.91
CA SER A 44 -2.75 -6.35 6.89
C SER A 44 -3.20 -6.08 8.33
N LEU A 45 -3.67 -4.85 8.62
CA LEU A 45 -4.21 -4.49 9.93
C LEU A 45 -5.45 -5.33 10.29
N ALA A 46 -6.38 -5.52 9.33
CA ALA A 46 -7.56 -6.34 9.54
C ALA A 46 -7.23 -7.83 9.75
N ALA A 47 -6.13 -8.32 9.17
CA ALA A 47 -5.61 -9.67 9.39
C ALA A 47 -4.83 -9.82 10.71
N GLY A 48 -4.73 -8.75 11.51
CA GLY A 48 -4.05 -8.77 12.81
C GLY A 48 -2.53 -8.60 12.74
N VAL A 49 -1.99 -8.17 11.60
CA VAL A 49 -0.55 -7.85 11.50
C VAL A 49 -0.26 -6.61 12.35
N PRO A 50 0.71 -6.67 13.30
CA PRO A 50 1.07 -5.53 14.13
C PRO A 50 1.56 -4.31 13.34
N SER A 51 1.15 -3.11 13.74
CA SER A 51 1.50 -1.86 13.05
C SER A 51 3.01 -1.59 13.00
N ASP A 52 3.76 -2.01 14.03
CA ASP A 52 5.21 -1.91 14.07
C ASP A 52 5.88 -2.80 13.02
N ARG A 53 5.37 -4.02 12.82
CA ARG A 53 5.83 -4.92 11.74
C ARG A 53 5.54 -4.32 10.35
N ILE A 54 4.35 -3.76 10.15
CA ILE A 54 3.99 -3.09 8.89
C ILE A 54 4.93 -1.90 8.65
N ALA A 55 5.11 -1.05 9.65
CA ALA A 55 5.96 0.13 9.56
C ALA A 55 7.43 -0.23 9.26
N ALA A 56 7.96 -1.26 9.93
CA ALA A 56 9.30 -1.75 9.70
C ALA A 56 9.48 -2.29 8.28
N THR A 57 8.50 -3.05 7.77
CA THR A 57 8.54 -3.61 6.41
C THR A 57 8.53 -2.51 5.35
N LEU A 58 7.71 -1.48 5.54
CA LEU A 58 7.61 -0.35 4.60
C LEU A 58 8.71 0.71 4.81
N HIS A 59 9.57 0.56 5.82
CA HIS A 59 10.57 1.57 6.22
C HIS A 59 9.97 2.97 6.51
N VAL A 60 8.80 3.00 7.17
CA VAL A 60 8.08 4.23 7.54
C VAL A 60 7.85 4.32 9.05
N LYS A 61 7.37 5.46 9.53
CA LYS A 61 6.91 5.57 10.92
C LYS A 61 5.49 5.05 11.06
N ILE A 62 5.14 4.58 12.26
CA ILE A 62 3.76 4.15 12.57
C ILE A 62 2.76 5.29 12.29
N SER A 63 3.12 6.54 12.57
CA SER A 63 2.28 7.72 12.24
C SER A 63 2.01 7.87 10.74
N ASP A 64 2.94 7.43 9.89
CA ASP A 64 2.76 7.50 8.45
C ASP A 64 1.73 6.45 7.99
N LEU A 65 1.65 5.29 8.66
CA LEU A 65 0.64 4.27 8.34
C LEU A 65 -0.78 4.78 8.49
N GLU A 66 -1.06 5.59 9.51
CA GLU A 66 -2.37 6.22 9.69
C GLU A 66 -2.74 7.11 8.50
N TRP A 67 -1.77 7.85 7.95
CA TRP A 67 -2.00 8.68 6.78
C TRP A 67 -2.09 7.85 5.50
N MET A 68 -1.24 6.85 5.34
CA MET A 68 -1.17 5.98 4.16
C MET A 68 -2.39 5.07 4.02
N SER A 69 -3.00 4.67 5.14
CA SER A 69 -4.17 3.79 5.18
C SER A 69 -5.50 4.54 5.13
N ARG A 70 -5.51 5.88 5.12
CA ARG A 70 -6.74 6.64 4.91
C ARG A 70 -7.35 6.32 3.55
N PRO A 71 -8.67 6.11 3.46
CA PRO A 71 -9.35 6.03 2.18
C PRO A 71 -9.04 7.32 1.40
N THR A 72 -8.37 7.20 0.24
CA THR A 72 -8.31 8.30 -0.71
C THR A 72 -9.73 8.56 -1.19
N ALA A 73 -10.25 9.77 -0.97
CA ALA A 73 -11.55 10.16 -1.49
C ALA A 73 -11.60 9.82 -2.98
N THR A 74 -12.52 8.93 -3.35
CA THR A 74 -12.81 8.62 -4.75
C THR A 74 -13.24 9.94 -5.38
N ALA A 75 -12.49 10.44 -6.37
CA ALA A 75 -13.02 11.51 -7.20
C ALA A 75 -14.36 11.02 -7.78
N PRO A 76 -15.44 11.83 -7.75
CA PRO A 76 -16.69 11.42 -8.35
C PRO A 76 -16.43 11.04 -9.80
N ALA A 77 -16.91 9.86 -10.22
CA ALA A 77 -16.93 9.50 -11.62
C ALA A 77 -17.70 10.59 -12.37
N SER A 78 -17.04 11.26 -13.32
CA SER A 78 -17.67 12.21 -14.23
C SER A 78 -18.38 11.48 -15.36
#